data_AF-A0A839S5Q7-F1
#
_entry.id   AF-A0A839S5Q7-F1
#
_cell.length_a   1.000
_cell.length_b   1.000
_cell.length_c   1.000
_cell.angle_alpha   90.00
_cell.angle_beta   90.00
_cell.angle_gamma   90.00
#
_symmetry.space_group_name_H-M   'P 1'
#
loop_
_entity.id
_entity.type
_entity.pdbx_description
1 polymer ?
#
loop_
_entity_poly.entity_id
_entity_poly.type
_entity_poly.pdbx_seq_one_letter_code
_entity_poly.pdbx_strand_id
1 'polypeptide(L)' 'MRNPLSWPGRLADWFELRGVYVPGEDNRVVDPWRDWGWLIVAWLVTVAVFILLFAFAL' A
#
# COMPACT_ATOMS: atom_id res chain seq x y z
N MET A 1 -6.23 24.57 4.95
CA MET A 1 -6.48 23.66 6.09
C MET A 1 -6.02 22.26 5.68
N ARG A 2 -4.94 21.74 6.29
CA ARG A 2 -4.38 20.41 5.99
C ARG A 2 -5.28 19.37 6.66
N ASN A 3 -6.19 18.76 5.92
CA ASN A 3 -7.09 17.74 6.47
C ASN A 3 -6.28 16.44 6.68
N PRO A 4 -6.05 15.97 7.92
CA PRO A 4 -5.21 14.78 8.17
C PRO A 4 -5.77 13.51 7.52
N LEU A 5 -7.09 13.46 7.28
CA LEU A 5 -7.80 12.39 6.57
C LEU A 5 -7.57 12.36 5.05
N SER A 6 -6.85 13.32 4.47
CA SER A 6 -6.50 13.34 3.04
C SER A 6 -5.24 12.53 2.69
N TRP A 7 -4.54 12.02 3.70
CA TRP A 7 -3.30 11.27 3.51
C TRP A 7 -3.51 9.87 2.89
N PRO A 8 -4.55 9.10 3.27
CA PRO A 8 -4.86 7.82 2.64
C PRO A 8 -5.19 7.96 1.14
N GLY A 9 -5.97 8.99 0.76
CA GLY A 9 -6.32 9.25 -0.64
C GLY A 9 -5.10 9.58 -1.50
N ARG A 10 -4.19 10.43 -0.99
CA ARG A 10 -2.94 10.75 -1.72
C ARG A 10 -1.98 9.58 -1.82
N LEU A 11 -2.00 8.65 -0.87
CA LEU A 11 -1.29 7.38 -1.00
C LEU A 11 -1.91 6.52 -2.10
N ALA A 12 -3.24 6.39 -2.14
CA ALA A 12 -3.97 5.70 -3.19
C ALA A 12 -3.63 6.24 -4.59
N ASP A 13 -3.70 7.56 -4.77
CA ASP A 13 -3.38 8.21 -6.05
C ASP A 13 -1.91 7.99 -6.45
N TRP A 14 -1.00 8.02 -5.48
CA TRP A 14 0.42 7.73 -5.70
C TRP A 14 0.64 6.25 -6.07
N PHE A 15 -0.19 5.33 -5.58
CA PHE A 15 -0.15 3.91 -5.97
C PHE A 15 -0.63 3.69 -7.40
N GLU A 16 -1.69 4.39 -7.82
CA GLU A 16 -2.20 4.34 -9.19
C GLU A 16 -1.14 4.83 -10.19
N LEU A 17 -0.43 5.90 -9.85
CA LEU A 17 0.66 6.47 -10.66
C LEU A 17 1.95 5.64 -10.68
N ARG A 18 2.19 4.76 -9.70
CA ARG A 18 3.40 3.91 -9.62
C ARG A 18 3.27 2.53 -10.28
N GLY A 19 2.15 2.25 -10.93
CA GLY A 19 2.10 1.21 -11.97
C GLY A 19 1.63 -0.17 -11.53
N VAL A 20 0.47 -0.27 -10.87
CA VAL A 20 -0.19 -1.56 -10.60
C VAL A 20 -1.38 -1.81 -11.52
N TYR A 21 -2.05 -0.75 -12.01
CA TYR A 21 -3.19 -0.89 -12.90
C TYR A 21 -2.99 -0.08 -14.18
N VAL A 22 -2.83 -0.80 -15.30
CA VAL A 22 -2.96 -0.22 -16.65
C VAL A 22 -4.29 -0.74 -17.19
N PRO A 23 -5.34 0.09 -17.26
CA PRO A 23 -6.61 -0.33 -17.83
C PRO A 23 -6.42 -0.59 -19.33
N GLY A 24 -6.61 -1.84 -19.78
CA GLY A 24 -6.59 -2.20 -21.20
C GLY A 24 -5.84 -3.49 -21.58
N GLU A 25 -5.02 -4.05 -20.69
CA GLU A 25 -4.24 -5.27 -20.97
C GLU A 25 -4.82 -6.50 -20.23
N ASP A 26 -6.08 -6.83 -20.51
CA ASP A 26 -6.93 -7.71 -19.70
C ASP A 26 -6.72 -9.22 -19.95
N ASN A 27 -5.54 -9.63 -20.43
CA ASN A 27 -5.27 -11.05 -20.74
C ASN A 27 -3.84 -11.52 -20.36
N ARG A 28 -3.15 -10.78 -19.50
CA ARG A 28 -1.84 -11.18 -18.96
C ARG A 28 -2.03 -12.02 -17.68
N VAL A 29 -1.22 -13.07 -17.55
CA VAL A 29 -1.18 -13.89 -16.32
C VAL A 29 -0.88 -12.99 -15.12
N VAL A 30 -1.69 -13.11 -14.07
CA VAL A 30 -1.50 -12.39 -12.81
C VAL A 30 -0.13 -12.77 -12.24
N ASP A 31 0.71 -11.78 -11.98
CA ASP A 31 1.97 -11.96 -11.27
C ASP A 31 1.75 -11.52 -9.82
N PRO A 32 1.65 -12.46 -8.86
CA PRO A 32 1.33 -12.13 -7.48
C PRO A 32 2.32 -11.15 -6.86
N TRP A 33 3.60 -11.24 -7.22
CA TRP A 33 4.64 -10.43 -6.62
C TRP A 33 4.64 -9.00 -7.16
N ARG A 34 4.42 -8.85 -8.47
CA ARG A 34 4.30 -7.53 -9.08
C ARG A 34 2.98 -6.84 -8.73
N ASP A 35 1.88 -7.59 -8.78
CA ASP A 35 0.54 -7.02 -8.68
C ASP A 35 0.12 -6.80 -7.21
N TRP A 36 0.60 -7.64 -6.29
CA TRP A 36 0.24 -7.58 -4.85
C TRP A 36 1.42 -7.34 -3.91
N GLY A 37 2.66 -7.27 -4.41
CA GLY A 37 3.85 -7.09 -3.58
C GLY A 37 3.79 -5.84 -2.70
N TRP A 38 3.18 -4.76 -3.20
CA TRP A 38 3.01 -3.54 -2.41
C TRP A 38 2.02 -3.72 -1.24
N LEU A 39 0.97 -4.54 -1.40
CA LEU A 39 0.02 -4.87 -0.32
C LEU A 39 0.73 -5.67 0.78
N ILE A 40 1.59 -6.62 0.37
CA ILE A 40 2.44 -7.39 1.29
C ILE A 40 3.36 -6.44 2.06
N VAL A 41 4.04 -5.50 1.38
CA VAL A 41 4.93 -4.52 2.03
C VAL A 41 4.17 -3.61 2.98
N ALA A 42 3.01 -3.07 2.56
CA ALA A 42 2.19 -2.20 3.41
C ALA A 42 1.70 -2.95 4.66
N TRP A 43 1.30 -4.21 4.50
CA TRP A 43 0.91 -5.08 5.59
C TRP A 43 2.08 -5.32 6.57
N LEU A 44 3.26 -5.68 6.06
CA LEU A 44 4.46 -5.89 6.88
C LEU A 44 4.87 -4.63 7.65
N VAL A 45 4.83 -3.46 7.01
CA VAL A 45 5.11 -2.17 7.68
C VAL A 45 4.10 -1.90 8.78
N THR A 46 2.82 -2.13 8.51
CA THR A 46 1.75 -1.94 9.51
C THR A 46 1.96 -2.86 10.72
N VAL A 47 2.26 -4.14 10.47
CA VAL A 47 2.56 -5.12 11.53
C VAL A 47 3.79 -4.72 12.33
N ALA A 48 4.88 -4.30 11.66
CA ALA A 48 6.09 -3.86 12.33
C ALA A 48 5.85 -2.63 13.22
N VAL A 49 5.15 -1.61 12.72
CA VAL A 49 4.78 -0.43 13.50
C VAL A 49 3.90 -0.82 14.69
N PHE A 50 2.92 -1.70 14.48
CA PHE A 50 2.06 -2.20 15.55
C PHE A 50 2.88 -2.86 16.65
N ILE A 51 3.79 -3.78 16.30
CA ILE A 51 4.69 -4.43 17.27
C ILE A 51 5.53 -3.40 18.03
N LEU A 52 6.12 -2.42 17.34
CA LEU A 52 6.92 -1.38 17.98
C LEU A 52 6.11 -0.56 18.97
N LEU A 53 4.88 -0.15 18.61
CA LEU A 53 4.00 0.59 19.53
C LEU A 53 3.72 -0.20 20.80
N PHE A 54 3.44 -1.49 20.69
CA PHE A 54 3.20 -2.36 21.85
C PHE A 54 4.48 -2.61 22.67
N ALA A 55 5.62 -2.74 22.00
CA ALA A 55 6.91 -2.91 22.67
C ALA A 55 7.31 -1.67 23.49
N PHE A 56 7.01 -0.47 23.00
CA PHE A 56 7.29 0.80 23.69
C PHE A 56 6.21 1.18 24.72
N ALA A 57 5.05 0.53 24.72
CA ALA A 57 3.98 0.75 25.69
C ALA A 57 4.16 -0.05 27.00
N LEU A 58 5.24 -0.84 27.10
CA LEU A 58 5.62 -1.68 28.25
C LEU A 58 6.72 -1.04 29.10
#